data_AF-A0A2U3AKJ1-F1
#
_entry.id   AF-A0A2U3AKJ1-F1
#
_cell.length_a   1.000
_cell.length_b   1.000
_cell.length_c   1.000
_cell.angle_alpha   90.00
_cell.angle_beta   90.00
_cell.angle_gamma   90.00
#
_symmetry.space_group_name_H-M   'P 1'
#
loop_
_entity.id
_entity.type
_entity.pdbx_description
1 polymer ?
#
loop_
_entity_poly.entity_id
_entity_poly.type
_entity_poly.pdbx_seq_one_letter_code
_entity_poly.pdbx_strand_id
1 'polypeptide(L)'
;MTRRKFSRKYYPLFDYLSKQVEDQIILSFDQVEQIINNKLPKSAYTYQAWWGNTRSGTYVQSAAWLEAGFRVETIQFGHSVEFNRVSELLLTKKRHKSAVRIPPILRNKNSLQ
;
A
#
# COMPACT_ATOMS: atom_id res chain seq x y z
N MET A 1 -17.42 -12.93 -8.34
CA MET A 1 -16.31 -12.65 -9.28
C MET A 1 -15.95 -11.18 -9.19
N THR A 2 -14.91 -10.83 -8.45
CA THR A 2 -14.50 -9.43 -8.24
C THR A 2 -13.96 -8.87 -9.55
N ARG A 3 -14.62 -7.83 -10.09
CA ARG A 3 -14.18 -7.10 -11.29
C ARG A 3 -12.74 -6.63 -11.09
N ARG A 4 -11.79 -7.14 -11.89
CA ARG A 4 -10.39 -6.68 -11.89
C ARG A 4 -10.36 -5.19 -12.25
N LYS A 5 -10.13 -4.33 -11.26
CA LYS A 5 -10.02 -2.87 -11.40
C LYS A 5 -8.60 -2.38 -11.72
N PHE A 6 -7.63 -3.30 -11.79
CA PHE A 6 -6.22 -3.05 -12.11
C PHE A 6 -5.71 -4.01 -13.18
N SER A 7 -4.67 -3.60 -13.91
CA SER A 7 -4.10 -4.38 -15.01
C SER A 7 -3.44 -5.68 -14.50
N ARG A 8 -3.49 -6.76 -15.30
CA ARG A 8 -2.83 -8.04 -15.00
C ARG A 8 -1.33 -7.87 -14.70
N LYS A 9 -0.71 -6.83 -15.26
CA LYS A 9 0.71 -6.50 -15.01
C LYS A 9 1.01 -6.20 -13.53
N TYR A 10 0.11 -5.53 -12.81
CA TYR A 10 0.31 -5.15 -11.41
C TYR A 10 -0.47 -6.04 -10.43
N TYR A 11 -1.16 -7.07 -10.94
CA TYR A 11 -1.86 -8.03 -10.10
C TYR A 11 -0.95 -8.76 -9.10
N PRO A 12 0.27 -9.20 -9.47
CA PRO A 12 1.16 -9.84 -8.52
C PRO A 12 1.54 -8.93 -7.34
N LEU A 13 1.69 -7.62 -7.57
CA LEU A 13 1.99 -6.65 -6.51
C LEU A 13 0.81 -6.48 -5.55
N PHE A 14 -0.42 -6.42 -6.08
CA PHE A 14 -1.63 -6.45 -5.26
C PHE A 14 -1.68 -7.72 -4.40
N ASP A 15 -1.50 -8.88 -5.02
CA ASP A 15 -1.60 -10.18 -4.34
C ASP A 15 -0.54 -10.32 -3.25
N TYR A 16 0.69 -9.88 -3.53
CA TYR A 16 1.77 -9.84 -2.56
C TYR A 16 1.40 -8.98 -1.37
N LEU A 17 1.01 -7.71 -1.58
CA LEU A 17 0.68 -6.76 -0.51
C LEU A 17 -0.54 -7.21 0.31
N SER A 18 -1.59 -7.72 -0.34
CA SER A 18 -2.79 -8.21 0.35
C SER A 18 -2.53 -9.41 1.27
N LYS A 19 -1.49 -10.21 1.01
CA LYS A 19 -1.09 -11.34 1.86
C LYS A 19 -0.25 -10.94 3.05
N GLN A 20 0.27 -9.72 3.07
CA GLN A 20 1.10 -9.25 4.17
C GLN A 20 0.22 -8.99 5.39
N VAL A 21 0.77 -9.20 6.58
CA VAL A 21 0.10 -8.91 7.85
C VAL A 21 0.54 -7.56 8.40
N GLU A 22 1.74 -7.11 8.04
CA GLU A 22 2.31 -5.87 8.52
C GLU A 22 1.57 -4.64 7.98
N ASP A 23 1.60 -3.57 8.77
CA ASP A 23 1.05 -2.27 8.41
C ASP A 23 2.06 -1.43 7.63
N GLN A 24 3.36 -1.69 7.73
CA GLN A 24 4.40 -0.97 7.00
C GLN A 24 5.26 -1.96 6.24
N ILE A 25 5.45 -1.72 4.94
CA ILE A 25 6.20 -2.61 4.05
C ILE A 25 7.12 -1.78 3.19
N ILE A 26 8.41 -2.05 3.30
CA ILE A 26 9.44 -1.39 2.51
C ILE A 26 9.87 -2.36 1.42
N LEU A 27 9.69 -1.96 0.16
CA LEU A 27 10.13 -2.73 -1.00
C LEU A 27 11.15 -1.95 -1.81
N SER A 28 12.24 -2.59 -2.17
CA SER A 28 13.17 -2.06 -3.16
C SER A 28 12.57 -2.05 -4.57
N PHE A 29 13.08 -1.18 -5.44
CA PHE A 29 12.64 -1.13 -6.84
C PHE A 29 12.80 -2.50 -7.52
N ASP A 30 13.93 -3.18 -7.29
CA ASP A 30 14.19 -4.53 -7.78
C ASP A 30 13.17 -5.56 -7.26
N GLN A 31 12.83 -5.50 -5.96
CA GLN A 31 11.81 -6.38 -5.38
C GLN A 31 10.44 -6.15 -6.02
N VAL A 32 10.07 -4.89 -6.28
CA VAL A 32 8.83 -4.58 -6.99
C VAL A 32 8.87 -5.15 -8.40
N GLU A 33 9.97 -5.00 -9.12
CA GLU A 33 10.17 -5.57 -10.47
C GLU A 33 10.07 -7.11 -10.49
N GLN A 34 10.66 -7.76 -9.50
CA GLN A 34 10.57 -9.21 -9.31
C GLN A 34 9.13 -9.65 -9.03
N ILE A 35 8.42 -8.94 -8.15
CA ILE A 35 7.02 -9.26 -7.82
C ILE A 35 6.13 -9.11 -9.05
N ILE A 36 6.21 -7.99 -9.78
CA ILE A 36 5.41 -7.78 -11.01
C ILE A 36 5.93 -8.59 -12.20
N ASN A 37 7.06 -9.29 -12.02
CA ASN A 37 7.80 -10.02 -13.05
C ASN A 37 8.00 -9.20 -14.33
N ASN A 38 8.33 -7.92 -14.15
CA ASN A 38 8.44 -6.95 -15.23
C ASN A 38 9.28 -5.75 -14.76
N LYS A 39 9.93 -5.09 -15.70
CA LYS A 39 10.70 -3.89 -15.37
C LYS A 39 9.81 -2.68 -15.13
N LEU A 40 10.19 -1.88 -14.14
CA LEU A 40 9.56 -0.61 -13.84
C LEU A 40 9.92 0.40 -14.96
N PRO A 41 8.97 1.24 -15.39
CA PRO A 41 9.27 2.27 -16.37
C PRO A 41 10.23 3.31 -15.76
N LYS A 42 11.04 3.98 -16.59
CA LYS A 42 11.95 5.07 -16.14
C LYS A 42 11.23 6.10 -15.26
N SER A 43 9.96 6.39 -15.57
CA SER A 43 9.13 7.31 -14.79
C SER A 43 8.97 6.91 -13.32
N ALA A 44 9.02 5.62 -12.97
CA ALA A 44 8.97 5.17 -11.58
C ALA A 44 10.20 5.60 -10.79
N TYR A 45 11.36 5.69 -11.45
CA TYR A 45 12.63 6.12 -10.84
C TYR A 45 12.79 7.64 -10.81
N THR A 46 12.07 8.37 -11.67
CA THR A 46 12.25 9.82 -11.83
C THR A 46 11.13 10.63 -11.17
N TYR A 47 9.89 10.12 -11.15
CA TYR A 47 8.73 10.90 -10.74
C TYR A 47 8.01 10.27 -9.55
N GLN A 48 7.98 10.99 -8.42
CA GLN A 48 7.19 10.59 -7.25
C GLN A 48 5.71 10.39 -7.58
N ALA A 49 5.18 11.19 -8.51
CA ALA A 49 3.80 11.09 -8.99
C ALA A 49 3.45 9.71 -9.57
N TRP A 50 4.45 8.96 -10.07
CA TRP A 50 4.24 7.60 -10.56
C TRP A 50 3.81 6.64 -9.45
N TRP A 51 4.38 6.82 -8.25
CA TRP A 51 4.03 6.14 -6.99
C TRP A 51 2.87 6.84 -6.25
N GLY A 52 2.21 7.81 -6.87
CA GLY A 52 1.13 8.56 -6.26
C GLY A 52 -0.10 7.70 -5.93
N ASN A 53 -0.89 8.16 -4.97
CA ASN A 53 -2.07 7.45 -4.47
C ASN A 53 -3.36 7.80 -5.23
N THR A 54 -3.27 8.02 -6.55
CA THR A 54 -4.38 8.53 -7.37
C THR A 54 -5.10 7.38 -8.08
N ARG A 55 -6.42 7.26 -7.86
CA ARG A 55 -7.32 6.35 -8.61
C ARG A 55 -7.87 7.06 -9.85
N SER A 56 -7.03 7.34 -10.84
CA SER A 56 -7.51 7.77 -12.18
C SER A 56 -7.28 6.63 -13.17
N GLY A 57 -8.14 6.51 -14.19
CA GLY A 57 -8.08 5.42 -15.19
C GLY A 57 -6.73 5.30 -15.91
N THR A 58 -5.94 6.37 -15.92
CA THR A 58 -4.58 6.42 -16.50
C THR A 58 -3.50 5.83 -15.58
N TYR A 59 -3.74 5.73 -14.27
CA TYR A 59 -2.78 5.24 -13.27
C TYR A 59 -3.16 3.83 -12.81
N VAL A 60 -2.98 2.85 -13.70
CA VAL A 60 -3.31 1.45 -13.43
C VAL A 60 -2.39 0.79 -12.40
N GLN A 61 -1.20 1.35 -12.17
CA GLN A 61 -0.26 0.86 -11.17
C GLN A 61 -0.75 1.14 -9.75
N SER A 62 -1.26 2.35 -9.50
CA SER A 62 -1.65 2.77 -8.15
C SER A 62 -2.86 2.03 -7.61
N ALA A 63 -3.75 1.60 -8.52
CA ALA A 63 -4.84 0.72 -8.17
C ALA A 63 -4.38 -0.60 -7.52
N ALA A 64 -3.17 -1.09 -7.79
CA ALA A 64 -2.71 -2.35 -7.20
C ALA A 64 -2.46 -2.24 -5.69
N TRP A 65 -1.70 -1.25 -5.23
CA TRP A 65 -1.49 -1.07 -3.78
C TRP A 65 -2.73 -0.46 -3.10
N LEU A 66 -3.46 0.44 -3.76
CA LEU A 66 -4.67 1.03 -3.19
C LEU A 66 -5.78 -0.01 -2.97
N GLU A 67 -6.01 -0.93 -3.91
CA GLU A 67 -6.98 -2.01 -3.69
C GLU A 67 -6.47 -3.04 -2.67
N ALA A 68 -5.15 -3.18 -2.50
CA ALA A 68 -4.57 -4.02 -1.47
C ALA A 68 -4.71 -3.43 -0.06
N GLY A 69 -5.20 -2.20 0.07
CA GLY A 69 -5.29 -1.51 1.35
C GLY A 69 -4.03 -0.74 1.73
N PHE A 70 -3.15 -0.42 0.77
CA PHE A 70 -1.87 0.25 1.01
C PHE A 70 -1.80 1.60 0.28
N ARG A 71 -0.96 2.48 0.81
CA ARG A 71 -0.57 3.75 0.19
C ARG A 71 0.93 3.90 0.24
N VAL A 72 1.48 4.55 -0.77
CA VAL A 72 2.88 4.96 -0.73
C VAL A 72 2.98 6.24 0.09
N GLU A 73 3.81 6.25 1.12
CA GLU A 73 4.07 7.42 1.95
C GLU A 73 5.44 8.02 1.63
N THR A 74 6.48 7.18 1.65
CA THR A 74 7.86 7.58 1.44
C THR A 74 8.44 6.86 0.24
N ILE A 75 9.18 7.59 -0.60
CA ILE A 75 9.95 7.01 -1.71
C ILE A 75 11.39 7.46 -1.55
N GLN A 76 12.30 6.50 -1.46
CA GLN A 76 13.73 6.69 -1.53
C GLN A 76 14.17 6.32 -2.94
N PHE A 77 14.26 7.30 -3.83
CA PHE A 77 14.64 7.08 -5.24
C PHE A 77 15.96 6.30 -5.34
N GLY A 78 15.94 5.19 -6.09
CA GLY A 78 17.10 4.31 -6.25
C GLY A 78 17.30 3.29 -5.12
N HIS A 79 16.51 3.36 -4.04
CA HIS A 79 16.65 2.45 -2.90
C HIS A 79 15.36 1.66 -2.65
N SER A 80 14.29 2.33 -2.22
CA SER A 80 13.07 1.68 -1.76
C SER A 80 11.84 2.57 -1.79
N VAL A 81 10.68 1.94 -1.71
CA VAL A 81 9.38 2.56 -1.55
C VAL A 81 8.70 1.98 -0.32
N GLU A 82 8.11 2.85 0.48
CA GLU A 82 7.42 2.49 1.71
C GLU A 82 5.91 2.51 1.47
N PHE A 83 5.30 1.33 1.64
CA PHE A 83 3.87 1.11 1.61
C PHE A 83 3.33 1.03 3.03
N ASN A 84 2.44 1.95 3.38
CA ASN A 84 1.70 1.94 4.63
C ASN A 84 0.27 1.48 4.40
N ARG A 85 -0.17 0.50 5.18
CA ARG A 85 -1.52 -0.02 5.20
C ARG A 85 -2.43 1.07 5.72
N VAL A 86 -3.47 1.34 4.96
CA VAL A 86 -4.52 2.27 5.30
C VAL A 86 -5.84 1.53 5.29
N SER A 87 -6.69 1.82 6.26
CA SER A 87 -8.04 1.27 6.26
C SER A 87 -8.77 1.69 4.98
N GLU A 88 -9.58 0.79 4.43
CA GLU A 88 -10.36 1.01 3.20
C GLU A 88 -11.19 2.31 3.26
N LEU A 89 -11.60 2.70 4.48
CA LEU A 89 -12.29 3.94 4.80
C LEU A 89 -11.49 5.21 4.41
N LEU A 90 -10.16 5.17 4.48
CA LEU A 90 -9.28 6.30 4.13
C LEU A 90 -8.91 6.34 2.64
N LEU A 91 -9.13 5.24 1.91
CA LEU A 91 -8.84 5.12 0.48
C LEU A 91 -9.87 5.82 -0.40
N THR A 92 -11.08 6.03 0.11
CA THR A 92 -12.12 6.84 -0.53
C THR A 92 -12.04 8.26 0.00
N LYS A 93 -12.03 9.29 -0.86
CA LYS A 93 -12.23 10.68 -0.42
C LYS A 93 -13.67 10.83 0.11
N LYS A 94 -13.90 10.40 1.34
CA LYS A 94 -15.04 10.76 2.15
C LYS A 94 -14.51 10.84 3.57
N ARG A 95 -14.36 12.06 4.10
CA ARG A 95 -14.04 12.33 5.50
C ARG A 95 -15.02 11.53 6.37
N HIS A 96 -14.66 10.33 6.79
CA HIS A 96 -15.29 9.67 7.93
C HIS A 96 -14.27 9.67 9.05
N LYS A 97 -14.52 10.57 10.00
CA LYS A 97 -13.76 10.80 11.23
C LYS A 97 -13.98 9.61 12.17
N SER A 98 -13.41 8.44 11.88
CA SER A 98 -13.56 7.20 12.67
C SER A 98 -12.53 6.18 12.15
N ALA A 99 -11.66 5.51 12.89
CA ALA A 99 -11.39 5.44 14.31
C ALA A 99 -9.92 4.99 14.42
N VAL A 100 -9.10 5.75 15.15
CA VAL A 100 -7.79 5.28 15.59
C VAL A 100 -8.06 4.17 16.59
N ARG A 101 -7.84 2.92 16.17
CA ARG A 101 -7.81 1.78 17.08
C ARG A 101 -6.52 1.89 17.87
N ILE A 102 -6.56 2.64 18.97
CA ILE A 102 -5.52 2.57 20.00
C ILE A 102 -5.51 1.11 20.48
N PRO A 103 -4.40 0.37 20.36
CA PRO A 103 -4.34 -0.98 20.90
C PRO A 103 -4.55 -0.88 22.42
N PRO A 104 -5.47 -1.67 23.02
CA PRO A 104 -5.59 -1.70 24.46
C PRO A 104 -4.28 -2.26 25.01
N ILE A 105 -3.46 -1.39 25.60
CA ILE A 105 -2.41 -1.79 26.51
C ILE A 105 -3.03 -2.69 27.57
N LEU A 106 -2.77 -3.99 27.47
CA LEU A 106 -3.00 -4.96 28.52
C LEU A 106 -2.08 -4.62 29.69
N ARG A 107 -2.50 -3.68 30.56
CA ARG A 107 -1.92 -3.58 31.90
C ARG A 107 -2.64 -4.60 32.78
N ASN A 108 -2.05 -5.79 32.84
CA ASN A 108 -2.48 -6.87 33.71
C ASN A 108 -2.35 -6.47 35.19
N LYS A 109 -3.44 -6.71 35.92
CA LYS A 109 -3.65 -6.99 37.35
C LYS A 109 -2.46 -6.78 38.29
N ASN A 110 -2.65 -5.93 39.31
CA ASN A 110 -2.44 -6.38 40.70
C ASN A 110 -3.40 -5.68 41.66
N SER A 111 -4.22 -6.54 42.26
CA SER A 111 -5.02 -6.36 43.46
C SER A 111 -4.11 -6.13 44.66
N LEU A 112 -4.50 -5.20 45.54
CA LEU A 112 -4.16 -5.06 46.97
C LEU A 112 -5.13 -3.94 47.43
N GLN A 113 -6.26 -4.26 48.08
CA GLN A 113 -6.39 -4.38 49.56
C GLN A 113 -5.46 -3.41 50.28
#